data_AF-A0A927DP78-F1
#
_entry.id   AF-A0A927DP78-F1
#
_cell.length_a   1.000
_cell.length_b   1.000
_cell.length_c   1.000
_cell.angle_alpha   90.00
_cell.angle_beta   90.00
_cell.angle_gamma   90.00
#
_symmetry.space_group_name_H-M   'P 1'
#
loop_
_entity.id
_entity.type
_entity.pdbx_description
1 polymer ?
#
loop_
_entity_poly.entity_id
_entity_poly.type
_entity_poly.pdbx_seq_one_letter_code
_entity_poly.pdbx_strand_id
1 'polypeptide(L)' 'NFGDDGSVIESLGMPLKDNINNGWFDVEKSWVSILQPHFKNVIDISKFDYFVSFVYRDGNW' A
#
# COMPACT_ATOMS: atom_id res chain seq x y z
N ASN A 1 -9.23 1.31 -7.72
CA ASN A 1 -9.76 0.21 -6.88
C ASN A 1 -9.15 -1.09 -7.41
N PHE A 2 -8.70 -1.98 -6.52
CA PHE A 2 -8.12 -3.29 -6.88
C PHE A 2 -9.12 -4.44 -6.74
N GLY A 3 -10.33 -4.19 -6.23
CA GLY A 3 -11.30 -5.24 -5.92
C GLY A 3 -10.71 -6.25 -4.95
N ASP A 4 -10.81 -7.53 -5.29
CA ASP A 4 -10.28 -8.63 -4.49
C ASP A 4 -8.81 -8.98 -4.84
N ASP A 5 -8.15 -8.20 -5.71
CA ASP A 5 -6.75 -8.41 -6.08
C ASP A 5 -5.81 -7.83 -5.00
N GLY A 6 -5.26 -8.73 -4.18
CA GLY A 6 -4.27 -8.41 -3.15
C GLY A 6 -2.81 -8.39 -3.61
N SER A 7 -2.53 -8.60 -4.90
CA SER A 7 -1.17 -8.85 -5.41
C SER A 7 -0.16 -7.74 -5.11
N VAL A 8 -0.61 -6.48 -5.03
CA VAL A 8 0.25 -5.36 -4.62
C VAL A 8 0.76 -5.56 -3.20
N ILE A 9 -0.11 -5.91 -2.25
CA ILE A 9 0.25 -6.12 -0.83
C ILE A 9 1.18 -7.32 -0.70
N GLU A 10 0.89 -8.41 -1.41
CA GLU A 10 1.74 -9.60 -1.42
C GLU A 10 3.13 -9.31 -2.01
N SER A 11 3.22 -8.45 -3.02
CA SER A 11 4.49 -8.01 -3.61
C SER A 11 5.36 -7.21 -2.64
N LEU A 12 4.75 -6.57 -1.63
CA LEU A 12 5.47 -5.92 -0.53
C LEU A 12 6.03 -6.94 0.49
N GLY A 13 5.71 -8.23 0.33
CA GLY A 13 6.07 -9.29 1.27
C GLY A 13 5.13 -9.39 2.48
N MET A 14 3.98 -8.73 2.43
CA MET A 14 3.01 -8.71 3.54
C MET A 14 1.90 -9.74 3.34
N PRO A 15 1.54 -10.53 4.38
CA PRO A 15 0.33 -11.34 4.35
C PRO A 15 -0.92 -10.46 4.23
N LEU A 16 -1.95 -10.89 3.50
CA LEU A 16 -3.23 -10.16 3.47
C LEU A 16 -3.95 -10.24 4.81
N LYS A 17 -3.89 -11.42 5.46
CA LYS A 17 -4.49 -11.65 6.77
C LYS A 17 -3.91 -10.67 7.79
N ASP A 18 -4.78 -10.06 8.58
CA ASP A 18 -4.47 -9.13 9.67
C ASP A 18 -3.81 -7.79 9.23
N ASN A 19 -3.60 -7.54 7.92
CA ASN A 19 -3.01 -6.28 7.42
C ASN A 19 -3.98 -5.42 6.61
N ILE A 20 -5.17 -5.94 6.26
CA ILE A 20 -6.27 -5.16 5.67
C ILE A 20 -7.12 -4.53 6.78
N ASN A 21 -7.49 -3.26 6.60
CA ASN A 21 -8.25 -2.45 7.56
C ASN A 21 -7.62 -2.38 8.97
N ASN A 22 -6.30 -2.51 9.07
CA ASN A 22 -5.58 -2.61 10.34
C ASN A 22 -4.49 -1.55 10.50
N GLY A 23 -4.89 -0.27 10.51
CA GLY A 23 -3.97 0.85 10.74
C GLY A 23 -3.13 1.21 9.53
N TRP A 24 -1.92 1.71 9.78
CA TRP A 24 -0.97 2.15 8.75
C TRP A 24 0.42 1.56 8.98
N PHE A 25 1.21 1.53 7.91
CA PHE A 25 2.56 0.99 7.87
C PHE A 25 3.53 2.04 7.33
N ASP A 26 4.76 2.07 7.86
CA ASP A 26 5.85 2.87 7.30
C ASP A 26 6.20 2.41 5.88
N VAL A 27 6.34 3.35 4.95
CA VAL A 27 6.75 3.01 3.58
C VAL A 27 8.26 2.81 3.53
N GLU A 28 8.68 1.56 3.40
CA GLU A 28 10.08 1.20 3.24
C GLU A 28 10.64 1.60 1.86
N LYS A 29 11.97 1.77 1.77
CA LYS A 29 12.66 2.08 0.51
C LYS A 29 12.42 1.05 -0.59
N SER A 30 12.33 -0.23 -0.24
CA SER A 30 12.04 -1.34 -1.15
C SER A 30 10.62 -1.25 -1.74
N TRP A 31 9.68 -0.65 -1.01
CA TRP A 31 8.29 -0.55 -1.41
C TRP A 31 8.04 0.57 -2.41
N VAL A 32 8.92 1.58 -2.47
CA VAL A 32 8.75 2.74 -3.35
C VAL A 32 8.53 2.33 -4.79
N SER A 33 9.34 1.41 -5.35
CA SER A 33 9.16 0.97 -6.74
C SER A 33 7.87 0.19 -7.00
N ILE A 34 7.31 -0.43 -5.96
CA ILE A 34 6.06 -1.21 -6.03
C ILE A 34 4.86 -0.29 -5.92
N LEU A 35 4.91 0.70 -5.02
CA LEU A 35 3.81 1.62 -4.75
C LEU A 35 3.75 2.78 -5.76
N GLN A 36 4.89 3.29 -6.22
CA GLN A 36 4.96 4.49 -7.06
C GLN A 36 4.06 4.44 -8.31
N PRO A 37 3.90 3.32 -9.04
CA PRO A 37 3.00 3.23 -10.19
C PRO A 37 1.53 3.53 -9.86
N HIS A 38 1.12 3.41 -8.59
CA HIS A 38 -0.27 3.58 -8.15
C HIS A 38 -0.58 5.00 -7.64
N PHE A 39 0.42 5.88 -7.57
CA PHE A 39 0.26 7.25 -7.08
C PHE A 39 0.81 8.27 -8.09
N LYS A 40 0.05 9.35 -8.31
CA LYS A 40 0.54 10.51 -9.08
C LYS A 40 1.58 11.32 -8.31
N ASN A 41 1.50 11.34 -6.99
CA ASN A 41 2.50 11.97 -6.15
C ASN A 41 3.81 11.18 -6.21
N VAL A 42 4.93 11.87 -6.40
CA VAL A 42 6.26 11.26 -6.30
C VAL A 42 6.55 10.97 -4.83
N ILE A 43 6.80 9.70 -4.53
CA ILE A 43 7.15 9.22 -3.19
C ILE A 43 8.64 9.48 -2.99
N ASP A 44 8.97 10.55 -2.27
CA ASP A 44 10.35 10.93 -1.95
C ASP A 44 10.62 10.74 -0.46
N ILE A 45 10.89 9.49 -0.07
CA ILE A 45 11.16 9.11 1.32
C ILE A 45 12.43 9.75 1.90
N SER A 46 13.23 10.45 1.09
CA SER A 46 14.38 11.23 1.59
C SER A 46 13.95 12.58 2.18
N LYS A 47 12.73 13.03 1.88
CA LYS A 47 12.20 14.35 2.28
C LYS A 47 11.04 14.26 3.26
N PHE A 48 10.24 13.20 3.19
CA PHE A 48 9.03 13.06 4.00
C PHE A 48 8.89 11.63 4.50
N ASP A 49 8.25 11.49 5.67
CA ASP A 49 7.77 10.21 6.16
C ASP A 49 6.47 9.86 5.42
N TYR A 50 6.44 8.67 4.80
CA TYR A 50 5.27 8.16 4.09
C TYR A 50 4.70 6.97 4.85
N PHE A 51 3.38 6.95 4.97
CA PHE A 51 2.62 5.86 5.57
C PHE A 51 1.55 5.38 4.60
N VAL A 52 1.28 4.07 4.59
CA VAL A 52 0.23 3.47 3.76
C VAL A 52 -0.70 2.62 4.61
N SER A 53 -2.00 2.65 4.28
CA SER A 53 -3.00 1.76 4.86
C SER A 53 -3.70 1.00 3.73
N PHE A 54 -3.97 -0.28 3.96
CA PHE A 54 -4.69 -1.13 3.02
C PHE A 54 -6.15 -1.23 3.44
N VAL A 55 -7.01 -0.46 2.77
CA VAL A 55 -8.43 -0.38 3.12
C VAL A 55 -9.25 -1.17 2.10
N TYR A 56 -10.10 -2.06 2.61
CA TYR A 56 -11.03 -2.84 1.79
C TYR A 56 -12.46 -2.62 2.24
N ARG A 57 -13.37 -2.48 1.27
CA ARG A 57 -14.80 -2.37 1.51
C ARG A 57 -15.59 -2.97 0.36
N ASP A 58 -16.62 -3.73 0.71
CA ASP A 58 -17.52 -4.34 -0.28
C ASP A 58 -18.23 -3.30 -1.14
N GLY A 59 -18.21 -3.52 -2.45
CA GLY A 59 -18.96 -2.73 -3.45
C GLY A 59 -18.14 -1.64 -4.14
N ASN A 60 -18.80 -0.84 -4.98
CA ASN A 60 -18.19 0.30 -5.66
C ASN A 60 -18.12 1.50 -4.72
N TRP A 61 -16.94 1.67 -4.13
CA TRP A 61 -16.53 2.83 -3.32
C TRP A 61 -15.55 3.71 -4.09
#